data_AF-A0A3S4E3H9-F1
#
_entry.id   AF-A0A3S4E3H9-F1
#
_cell.length_a   1.000
_cell.length_b   1.000
_cell.length_c   1.000
_cell.angle_alpha   90.00
_cell.angle_beta   90.00
_cell.angle_gamma   90.00
#
_symmetry.space_group_name_H-M   'P 1'
#
loop_
_entity.id
_entity.type
_entity.pdbx_description
1 polymer ?
#
loop_
_entity_poly.entity_id
_entity_poly.type
_entity_poly.pdbx_seq_one_letter_code
_entity_poly.pdbx_strand_id
1 'polypeptide(L)'
;MTITCQAKIAAGAGQYYASLHLTDIKQDNGNPVKVEKYLEVSFLSPVPVKKDDIQFTKWDPTFNIVVNPHTEISKKEYQIDFVISADNKQAFTIENGNNIVIGLNSPSGDPDLSKDLSHYTGSIAITADTHPDVDGSVDITCPPAPDSKLDGQSV
;
A
#
# COMPACT_ATOMS: atom_id res chain seq x y z
N MET A 1 13.02 11.93 5.91
CA MET A 1 13.40 11.64 4.52
C MET A 1 12.12 11.22 3.83
N THR A 2 11.70 11.93 2.79
CA THR A 2 10.44 11.65 2.10
C THR A 2 10.74 11.02 0.75
N ILE A 3 10.04 9.94 0.42
CA ILE A 3 10.11 9.32 -0.91
C ILE A 3 8.96 9.89 -1.73
N THR A 4 9.27 10.25 -2.97
CA THR A 4 8.33 10.80 -3.94
C THR A 4 8.30 9.93 -5.18
N CYS A 5 7.18 9.95 -5.89
CA CYS A 5 7.03 9.27 -7.17
C CYS A 5 6.05 10.05 -8.07
N GLN A 6 6.08 9.75 -9.36
CA GLN A 6 5.04 10.15 -10.29
C GLN A 6 4.04 8.99 -10.45
N ALA A 7 2.78 9.26 -10.12
CA ALA A 7 1.68 8.33 -10.29
C ALA A 7 0.87 8.67 -11.54
N LYS A 8 0.62 7.67 -12.38
CA LYS A 8 -0.23 7.81 -13.59
C LYS A 8 -1.14 6.61 -13.74
N ILE A 9 -2.39 6.85 -14.11
CA ILE A 9 -3.29 5.79 -14.55
C ILE A 9 -3.15 5.62 -16.07
N ALA A 10 -2.95 4.39 -16.51
CA ALA A 10 -2.98 4.01 -17.91
C ALA A 10 -4.14 3.04 -18.16
N ALA A 11 -4.59 2.97 -19.42
CA ALA A 11 -5.53 1.94 -19.84
C ALA A 11 -4.99 0.56 -19.49
N GLY A 12 -5.85 -0.32 -18.97
CA GLY A 12 -5.46 -1.68 -18.63
C GLY A 12 -5.13 -2.51 -19.86
N ALA A 13 -4.37 -3.58 -19.65
CA ALA A 13 -4.08 -4.58 -20.67
C ALA A 13 -4.54 -5.95 -20.18
N GLY A 14 -5.07 -6.77 -21.10
CA GLY A 14 -5.53 -8.12 -20.77
C GLY A 14 -6.71 -8.12 -19.80
N GLN A 15 -6.52 -8.71 -18.62
CA GLN A 15 -7.53 -8.86 -17.57
C GLN A 15 -7.75 -7.59 -16.72
N TYR A 16 -6.89 -6.59 -16.88
CA TYR A 16 -6.95 -5.36 -16.09
C TYR A 16 -7.80 -4.31 -16.80
N TYR A 17 -8.66 -3.63 -16.04
CA TYR A 17 -9.43 -2.51 -16.56
C TYR A 17 -8.56 -1.25 -16.68
N ALA A 18 -7.73 -1.02 -15.66
CA ALA A 18 -6.77 0.07 -15.60
C ALA A 18 -5.45 -0.42 -14.98
N SER A 19 -4.39 0.36 -15.12
CA SER A 19 -3.15 0.13 -14.39
C SER A 19 -2.62 1.43 -13.79
N LEU A 20 -2.15 1.36 -12.54
CA LEU A 20 -1.47 2.43 -11.84
C LEU A 20 0.05 2.25 -12.00
N HIS A 21 0.69 3.26 -12.57
CA HIS A 21 2.13 3.28 -12.83
C HIS A 21 2.77 4.25 -11.85
N LEU A 22 3.61 3.70 -10.96
CA LEU A 22 4.50 4.45 -10.08
C LEU A 22 5.87 4.50 -10.74
N THR A 23 6.28 5.70 -11.11
CA THR A 23 7.51 5.97 -11.86
C THR A 23 8.33 7.05 -11.16
N ASP A 24 9.60 7.21 -11.53
CA ASP A 24 10.46 8.27 -10.97
C ASP A 24 10.49 8.23 -9.42
N ILE A 25 10.56 7.02 -8.85
CA ILE A 25 10.60 6.77 -7.40
C ILE A 25 11.97 7.20 -6.88
N LYS A 26 12.00 8.23 -6.04
CA LYS A 26 13.23 8.85 -5.55
C LYS A 26 13.02 9.58 -4.25
N GLN A 27 14.11 9.88 -3.55
CA GLN A 27 14.09 10.80 -2.42
C GLN A 27 13.68 12.21 -2.89
N ASP A 28 13.09 13.01 -2.01
CA ASP A 28 12.73 14.42 -2.24
C ASP A 28 13.89 15.29 -2.77
N ASN A 29 15.12 14.97 -2.40
CA ASN A 29 16.36 15.60 -2.88
C ASN A 29 16.78 15.15 -4.31
N GLY A 30 16.04 14.23 -4.93
CA GLY A 30 16.31 13.68 -6.25
C GLY A 30 17.20 12.43 -6.29
N ASN A 31 17.75 11.98 -5.16
CA ASN A 31 18.62 10.81 -5.09
C ASN A 31 17.83 9.48 -5.16
N PRO A 32 18.49 8.38 -5.60
CA PRO A 32 17.91 7.05 -5.52
C PRO A 32 17.47 6.66 -4.11
N VAL A 33 16.43 5.84 -3.99
CA VAL A 33 15.98 5.31 -2.70
C VAL A 33 16.84 4.10 -2.35
N LYS A 34 17.62 4.22 -1.27
CA LYS A 34 18.29 3.08 -0.66
C LYS A 34 17.35 2.44 0.37
N VAL A 35 17.18 1.12 0.27
CA VAL A 35 16.34 0.32 1.14
C VAL A 35 17.21 -0.73 1.82
N GLU A 36 17.24 -0.77 3.14
CA GLU A 36 18.09 -1.68 3.91
C GLU A 36 17.40 -3.04 4.17
N LYS A 37 16.08 -3.02 4.40
CA LYS A 37 15.27 -4.19 4.74
C LYS A 37 14.03 -4.31 3.88
N TYR A 38 13.22 -3.26 3.81
CA TYR A 38 11.97 -3.30 3.07
C TYR A 38 11.48 -1.92 2.62
N LEU A 39 10.79 -1.93 1.48
CA LEU A 39 10.00 -0.81 0.97
C LEU A 39 8.53 -1.12 1.21
N GLU A 40 7.80 -0.17 1.78
CA GLU A 40 6.35 -0.25 1.91
C GLU A 40 5.69 0.74 0.95
N VAL A 41 4.62 0.29 0.30
CA VAL A 41 3.78 1.10 -0.56
C VAL A 41 2.35 0.98 -0.08
N SER A 42 1.73 2.13 0.15
CA SER A 42 0.41 2.27 0.73
C SER A 42 -0.41 3.21 -0.15
N PHE A 43 -1.64 2.83 -0.50
CA PHE A 43 -2.53 3.66 -1.32
C PHE A 43 -3.99 3.23 -1.22
N LEU A 44 -4.89 4.16 -1.53
CA LEU A 44 -6.29 3.86 -1.74
C LEU A 44 -6.50 3.28 -3.13
N SER A 45 -7.26 2.20 -3.18
CA SER A 45 -7.68 1.56 -4.41
C SER A 45 -9.18 1.34 -4.40
N PRO A 46 -9.84 1.48 -5.55
CA PRO A 46 -11.26 1.15 -5.62
C PRO A 46 -11.56 -0.35 -5.67
N VAL A 47 -10.53 -1.16 -5.91
CA VAL A 47 -10.62 -2.62 -6.01
C VAL A 47 -9.52 -3.27 -5.18
N PRO A 48 -9.74 -4.47 -4.62
CA PRO A 48 -8.65 -5.21 -3.99
C PRO A 48 -7.55 -5.53 -5.01
N VAL A 49 -6.29 -5.55 -4.55
CA VAL A 49 -5.11 -5.80 -5.39
C VAL A 49 -4.41 -7.06 -4.89
N LYS A 50 -4.09 -8.01 -5.77
CA LYS A 50 -3.36 -9.22 -5.39
C LYS A 50 -1.89 -9.08 -5.74
N LYS A 51 -1.06 -9.95 -5.19
CA LYS A 51 0.37 -10.04 -5.53
C LYS A 51 0.60 -10.09 -7.05
N ASP A 52 -0.19 -10.92 -7.75
CA ASP A 52 -0.05 -11.13 -9.20
C ASP A 52 -0.46 -9.90 -10.04
N ASP A 53 -1.13 -8.93 -9.41
CA ASP A 53 -1.48 -7.67 -10.05
C ASP A 53 -0.33 -6.65 -10.00
N ILE A 54 0.71 -6.91 -9.22
CA ILE A 54 1.86 -6.01 -9.04
C ILE A 54 3.02 -6.52 -9.88
N GLN A 55 3.50 -5.67 -10.77
CA GLN A 55 4.61 -5.95 -11.67
C GLN A 55 5.71 -4.90 -11.51
N PHE A 56 6.94 -5.36 -11.65
CA PHE A 56 8.11 -4.49 -11.58
C PHE A 56 8.82 -4.43 -12.91
N THR A 57 9.16 -3.22 -13.36
CA THR A 57 9.92 -3.02 -14.58
C THR A 57 11.40 -2.90 -14.25
N LYS A 58 12.25 -3.81 -14.73
CA LYS A 58 13.71 -3.84 -14.52
C LYS A 58 14.19 -4.14 -13.09
N TRP A 59 13.30 -4.50 -12.18
CA TRP A 59 13.71 -4.94 -10.85
C TRP A 59 14.32 -6.35 -10.90
N ASP A 60 15.14 -6.67 -9.91
CA ASP A 60 15.75 -7.98 -9.74
C ASP A 60 14.68 -9.07 -9.48
N PRO A 61 14.74 -10.24 -10.14
CA PRO A 61 13.77 -11.31 -9.92
C PRO A 61 13.80 -11.91 -8.49
N THR A 62 14.80 -11.58 -7.67
CA THR A 62 14.93 -12.02 -6.26
C THR A 62 14.18 -11.14 -5.27
N PHE A 63 13.33 -10.21 -5.73
CA PHE A 63 12.45 -9.46 -4.83
C PHE A 63 11.19 -10.24 -4.50
N ASN A 64 10.86 -10.30 -3.22
CA ASN A 64 9.59 -10.81 -2.73
C ASN A 64 8.61 -9.68 -2.45
N ILE A 65 7.35 -9.94 -2.80
CA ILE A 65 6.21 -9.09 -2.50
C ILE A 65 5.31 -9.80 -1.49
N VAL A 66 4.93 -9.07 -0.46
CA VAL A 66 3.86 -9.45 0.46
C VAL A 66 2.80 -8.36 0.38
N VAL A 67 1.60 -8.72 -0.08
CA VAL A 67 0.44 -7.83 -0.02
C VAL A 67 -0.28 -8.12 1.29
N ASN A 68 -0.44 -7.09 2.12
CA ASN A 68 -1.15 -7.21 3.39
C ASN A 68 -2.65 -7.38 3.13
N PRO A 69 -3.41 -8.00 4.05
CA PRO A 69 -4.87 -8.05 3.94
C PRO A 69 -5.44 -6.64 3.78
N HIS A 70 -6.24 -6.43 2.74
CA HIS A 70 -6.83 -5.12 2.48
C HIS A 70 -7.84 -4.76 3.56
N THR A 71 -7.87 -3.48 3.93
CA THR A 71 -8.94 -2.93 4.76
C THR A 71 -9.97 -2.27 3.85
N GLU A 72 -11.21 -2.77 3.84
CA GLU A 72 -12.30 -2.07 3.16
C GLU A 72 -12.70 -0.85 4.01
N ILE A 73 -12.48 0.35 3.46
CA ILE A 73 -12.81 1.62 4.13
C ILE A 73 -14.28 1.96 3.88
N SER A 74 -14.76 1.71 2.67
CA SER A 74 -16.17 1.88 2.29
C SER A 74 -16.54 0.98 1.12
N LYS A 75 -17.84 0.88 0.78
CA LYS A 75 -18.30 0.08 -0.37
C LYS A 75 -17.63 0.59 -1.65
N LYS A 76 -16.59 -0.13 -2.12
CA LYS A 76 -15.70 0.17 -3.27
C LYS A 76 -14.48 1.06 -2.98
N GLU A 77 -13.99 1.05 -1.75
CA GLU A 77 -12.70 1.67 -1.41
C GLU A 77 -11.91 0.80 -0.44
N TYR A 78 -10.67 0.53 -0.80
CA TYR A 78 -9.77 -0.36 -0.10
C TYR A 78 -8.45 0.36 0.18
N GLN A 79 -7.98 0.23 1.41
CA GLN A 79 -6.60 0.50 1.76
C GLN A 79 -5.75 -0.69 1.31
N ILE A 80 -4.78 -0.43 0.44
CA ILE A 80 -3.84 -1.42 -0.06
C ILE A 80 -2.46 -1.09 0.49
N ASP A 81 -1.88 -2.06 1.20
CA ASP A 81 -0.53 -1.98 1.71
C ASP A 81 0.25 -3.20 1.23
N PHE A 82 1.43 -2.99 0.65
CA PHE A 82 2.31 -4.08 0.29
C PHE A 82 3.77 -3.74 0.57
N VAL A 83 4.51 -4.79 0.88
CA VAL A 83 5.91 -4.71 1.27
C VAL A 83 6.77 -5.44 0.24
N ILE A 84 7.86 -4.79 -0.17
CA ILE A 84 8.87 -5.34 -1.06
C ILE A 84 10.16 -5.53 -0.26
N SER A 85 10.74 -6.72 -0.32
CA SER A 85 12.06 -7.01 0.26
C SER A 85 12.85 -7.93 -0.66
N ALA A 86 14.19 -7.89 -0.56
CA ALA A 86 15.04 -8.86 -1.25
C ALA A 86 14.96 -10.22 -0.55
N ASP A 87 14.90 -11.31 -1.31
CA ASP A 87 14.81 -12.69 -0.80
C ASP A 87 15.95 -13.03 0.18
N ASN A 88 17.14 -12.49 -0.10
CA ASN A 88 18.34 -12.64 0.71
C ASN A 88 18.45 -11.63 1.86
N LYS A 89 17.43 -10.77 2.05
CA LYS A 89 17.38 -9.67 3.02
C LYS A 89 18.54 -8.68 2.89
N GLN A 90 19.15 -8.57 1.70
CA GLN A 90 20.17 -7.56 1.45
C GLN A 90 19.55 -6.22 1.11
N ALA A 91 20.31 -5.16 1.41
CA ALA A 91 19.97 -3.82 0.99
C ALA A 91 19.92 -3.73 -0.54
N PHE A 92 19.01 -2.91 -1.05
CA PHE A 92 18.84 -2.66 -2.47
C PHE A 92 18.57 -1.18 -2.75
N THR A 93 18.79 -0.78 -4.00
CA THR A 93 18.55 0.60 -4.44
C THR A 93 17.47 0.60 -5.52
N ILE A 94 16.51 1.51 -5.38
CA ILE A 94 15.54 1.80 -6.42
C ILE A 94 16.18 2.83 -7.36
N GLU A 95 16.60 2.33 -8.52
CA GLU A 95 17.24 3.13 -9.57
C GLU A 95 16.21 3.76 -10.50
N ASN A 96 16.64 4.74 -11.29
CA ASN A 96 15.76 5.33 -12.30
C ASN A 96 15.28 4.27 -13.31
N GLY A 97 13.96 4.24 -13.55
CA GLY A 97 13.32 3.27 -14.42
C GLY A 97 12.87 1.98 -13.72
N ASN A 98 13.17 1.82 -12.43
CA ASN A 98 12.59 0.78 -11.57
C ASN A 98 11.13 1.16 -11.25
N ASN A 99 10.23 0.90 -12.20
CA ASN A 99 8.81 1.25 -12.07
C ASN A 99 8.02 0.15 -11.36
N ILE A 100 6.97 0.54 -10.65
CA ILE A 100 5.96 -0.37 -10.09
C ILE A 100 4.68 -0.16 -10.90
N VAL A 101 4.15 -1.24 -11.46
CA VAL A 101 2.91 -1.24 -12.24
C VAL A 101 1.91 -2.11 -11.52
N ILE A 102 0.76 -1.53 -11.16
CA ILE A 102 -0.29 -2.21 -10.41
C ILE A 102 -1.52 -2.32 -11.32
N GLY A 103 -1.87 -3.54 -11.69
CA GLY A 103 -3.08 -3.86 -12.42
C GLY A 103 -4.31 -3.73 -11.53
N LEU A 104 -5.34 -3.06 -12.02
CA LEU A 104 -6.60 -2.88 -11.30
C LEU A 104 -7.65 -3.74 -11.99
N ASN A 105 -7.87 -4.92 -11.38
CA ASN A 105 -8.82 -5.90 -11.87
C ASN A 105 -10.20 -5.62 -11.27
N SER A 106 -11.12 -5.12 -12.10
CA SER A 106 -12.52 -4.95 -11.72
C SER A 106 -13.40 -5.87 -12.57
N PRO A 107 -14.12 -6.83 -11.96
CA PRO A 107 -15.07 -7.68 -12.69
C PRO A 107 -16.16 -6.89 -13.41
N SER A 108 -16.49 -5.70 -12.92
CA SER A 108 -17.56 -4.85 -13.44
C SER A 108 -17.07 -3.59 -14.18
N GLY A 109 -15.75 -3.36 -14.26
CA GLY A 109 -15.17 -2.13 -14.84
C GLY A 109 -15.41 -0.85 -14.01
N ASP A 110 -16.06 -1.00 -12.85
CA ASP A 110 -16.34 0.09 -11.92
C ASP A 110 -15.44 -0.05 -10.68
N PRO A 111 -15.02 1.09 -10.09
CA PRO A 111 -15.22 2.46 -10.54
C PRO A 111 -14.18 2.93 -11.56
N ASP A 112 -14.63 3.86 -12.41
CA ASP A 112 -13.81 4.53 -13.41
C ASP A 112 -12.84 5.54 -12.78
N LEU A 113 -11.58 5.14 -12.65
CA LEU A 113 -10.50 5.95 -12.09
C LEU A 113 -10.21 7.24 -12.86
N SER A 114 -10.67 7.36 -14.11
CA SER A 114 -10.53 8.62 -14.86
C SER A 114 -11.36 9.76 -14.26
N LYS A 115 -12.36 9.44 -13.43
CA LYS A 115 -13.27 10.41 -12.81
C LYS A 115 -12.79 10.95 -11.46
N ASP A 116 -11.92 10.23 -10.76
CA ASP A 116 -11.40 10.65 -9.46
C ASP A 116 -9.90 10.31 -9.28
N LEU A 117 -9.13 10.60 -10.32
CA LEU A 117 -7.71 10.29 -10.39
C LEU A 117 -6.92 10.89 -9.22
N SER A 118 -7.24 12.12 -8.84
CA SER A 118 -6.54 12.87 -7.80
C SER A 118 -6.70 12.25 -6.41
N HIS A 119 -7.87 11.68 -6.11
CA HIS A 119 -8.12 11.00 -4.83
C HIS A 119 -7.23 9.78 -4.65
N TYR A 120 -7.20 8.89 -5.64
CA TYR A 120 -6.40 7.66 -5.56
C TYR A 120 -4.89 7.94 -5.71
N THR A 121 -4.48 8.79 -6.65
CA THR A 121 -3.05 9.10 -6.84
C THR A 121 -2.47 9.97 -5.72
N GLY A 122 -3.28 10.83 -5.10
CA GLY A 122 -2.88 11.66 -3.96
C GLY A 122 -2.71 10.87 -2.65
N SER A 123 -3.28 9.67 -2.56
CA SER A 123 -3.20 8.81 -1.38
C SER A 123 -1.90 7.98 -1.30
N ILE A 124 -1.07 8.02 -2.34
CA ILE A 124 0.10 7.14 -2.44
C ILE A 124 1.17 7.60 -1.45
N ALA A 125 1.53 6.69 -0.55
CA ALA A 125 2.66 6.81 0.34
C ALA A 125 3.67 5.70 0.05
N ILE A 126 4.94 6.08 -0.04
CA ILE A 126 6.06 5.15 -0.16
C ILE A 126 7.00 5.42 1.00
N THR A 127 7.34 4.39 1.74
CA THR A 127 8.27 4.47 2.86
C THR A 127 9.31 3.37 2.77
N ALA A 128 10.51 3.63 3.31
CA ALA A 128 11.60 2.66 3.33
C ALA A 128 12.05 2.46 4.77
N ASP A 129 12.11 1.22 5.21
CA ASP A 129 12.62 0.79 6.52
C ASP A 129 11.91 1.40 7.75
N THR A 130 10.77 2.04 7.54
CA THR A 130 9.89 2.52 8.59
C THR A 130 8.74 1.54 8.73
N HIS A 131 8.60 0.92 9.90
CA HIS A 131 7.44 0.09 10.20
C HIS A 131 6.22 1.02 10.27
N PRO A 132 5.01 0.59 9.86
CA PRO A 132 3.82 1.22 10.42
C PRO A 132 3.94 1.11 11.95
N ASP A 133 3.65 2.20 12.66
CA ASP A 133 3.67 2.22 14.11
C ASP A 133 2.59 1.25 14.64
N VAL A 134 2.96 -0.01 14.90
CA VAL A 134 2.08 -1.05 15.46
C VAL A 134 2.17 -1.11 16.99
N ASP A 135 2.98 -0.26 17.60
CA ASP A 135 3.16 -0.14 19.05
C ASP A 135 2.30 0.98 19.66
N GLY A 136 1.20 1.34 19.00
CA GLY A 136 0.19 2.21 19.57
C GLY A 136 -0.55 1.53 20.72
N SER A 137 -0.12 1.76 21.97
CA SER A 137 -0.94 1.44 23.15
C SER A 137 -2.15 2.37 23.19
N VAL A 138 -3.35 1.83 23.01
CA VAL A 138 -4.60 2.55 23.29
C VAL A 138 -4.95 2.34 24.76
N ASP A 139 -4.90 3.43 25.55
CA ASP A 139 -5.47 3.46 26.88
C ASP A 139 -7.00 3.53 26.78
N ILE A 140 -7.68 2.37 26.81
CA ILE A 140 -9.13 2.33 26.95
C ILE A 140 -9.47 2.64 28.41
N THR A 141 -9.88 3.88 28.67
CA THR A 141 -10.54 4.20 29.94
C THR A 141 -12.01 3.79 29.83
N CYS A 142 -12.33 2.61 30.34
CA CYS A 142 -13.73 2.21 30.51
C CYS A 142 -14.35 3.06 31.62
N PRO A 143 -15.46 3.80 31.38
CA PRO A 143 -16.24 4.34 32.47
C PRO A 143 -16.75 3.18 33.34
N PRO A 144 -16.93 3.38 34.66
CA PRO A 144 -17.52 2.36 35.53
C PRO A 144 -18.86 1.90 34.95
N ALA A 145 -19.14 0.60 35.02
CA ALA A 145 -20.37 0.01 34.50
C ALA A 145 -21.59 0.77 35.04
N PRO A 146 -22.59 1.09 34.20
CA PRO A 146 -23.73 1.91 34.60
C PRO A 146 -24.74 1.23 35.53
N ASP A 147 -24.36 0.15 36.24
CA ASP A 147 -25.26 -0.48 37.22
C ASP A 147 -24.47 -1.14 38.37
N SER A 148 -24.66 -0.63 39.59
CA SER A 148 -24.08 -1.18 40.82
C SER A 148 -24.73 -2.50 41.28
N LYS A 149 -25.61 -3.12 40.47
CA LYS A 149 -26.35 -4.34 40.85
C LYS A 149 -25.80 -5.66 40.30
N LEU A 150 -24.70 -5.67 39.56
CA LEU A 150 -24.13 -6.91 38.98
C LEU A 150 -22.77 -7.32 39.55
N ASP A 151 -22.21 -6.59 40.54
CA ASP A 151 -20.92 -6.92 41.18
C ASP A 151 -21.04 -8.04 42.25
N GLY A 152 -21.96 -8.98 42.02
CA GLY A 152 -22.37 -9.96 43.03
C GLY A 152 -22.75 -11.28 42.40
N GLN A 153 -21.78 -11.98 41.80
CA GLN A 153 -21.81 -13.43 41.70
C GLN A 153 -20.38 -13.97 41.52
N SER A 154 -19.72 -14.22 42.65
CA SER A 154 -18.61 -15.18 42.71
C SER A 154 -19.15 -16.57 42.41
N VAL A 155 -18.42 -17.33 41.58
CA VAL A 155 -18.40 -18.79 41.62
C VAL A 155 -16.96 -19.20 41.89
#